data_AF-A0A7C3H1F4-F1
#
_entry.id   AF-A0A7C3H1F4-F1
#
_cell.length_a   1.000
_cell.length_b   1.000
_cell.length_c   1.000
_cell.angle_alpha   90.00
_cell.angle_beta   90.00
_cell.angle_gamma   90.00
#
_symmetry.space_group_name_H-M   'P 1'
#
loop_
_entity.id
_entity.type
_entity.pdbx_description
1 polymer ?
#
loop_
_entity_poly.entity_id
_entity_poly.type
_entity_poly.pdbx_seq_one_letter_code
_entity_poly.pdbx_strand_id
1 'polypeptide(L)' 'MESTRDTASTIGTLTHGVRIHHGYLGIVIIIATVLFLKTQKKVYALLLPAGIALLFSDLIHHFLILWPIVGTPQFDFFY' A
#
# COMPACT_ATOMS: atom_id res chain seq x y z
N MET A 1 -11.99 -1.68 22.58
CA MET A 1 -11.28 -1.03 21.45
C MET A 1 -9.89 -0.51 21.90
N GLU A 2 -9.08 -1.35 22.57
CA GLU A 2 -7.71 -0.95 22.97
C GLU A 2 -6.72 -1.15 21.82
N SER A 3 -6.83 -2.24 21.06
CA SER A 3 -5.90 -2.58 19.97
C SER A 3 -5.79 -1.48 18.88
N THR A 4 -6.88 -0.80 18.52
CA THR A 4 -6.83 0.33 17.58
C THR A 4 -6.14 1.56 18.17
N ARG A 5 -6.28 1.78 19.49
CA ARG A 5 -5.67 2.91 20.22
C ARG A 5 -4.16 2.71 20.39
N ASP A 6 -3.74 1.49 20.71
CA ASP A 6 -2.32 1.16 20.93
C ASP A 6 -1.53 1.03 19.63
N THR A 7 -2.19 0.59 18.55
CA THR A 7 -1.61 0.59 17.20
C THR A 7 -1.44 2.02 16.70
N ALA A 8 -2.46 2.87 16.85
CA ALA A 8 -2.38 4.28 16.47
C ALA A 8 -1.34 5.08 17.29
N SER A 9 -1.15 4.76 18.57
CA SER A 9 -0.19 5.47 19.43
C SER A 9 1.26 5.06 19.16
N THR A 10 1.54 3.76 19.01
CA THR A 10 2.92 3.26 18.88
C THR A 10 3.37 3.23 17.41
N ILE A 11 2.56 2.65 16.52
CA ILE A 11 2.88 2.63 15.08
C ILE A 11 2.73 4.04 14.51
N GLY A 12 1.69 4.78 14.89
CA GLY A 12 1.52 6.17 14.45
C GLY A 12 2.68 7.07 14.89
N THR A 13 3.24 6.92 16.09
CA THR A 13 4.44 7.71 16.45
C THR A 13 5.67 7.28 15.65
N LEU A 14 5.85 5.98 15.42
CA LEU A 14 6.98 5.43 14.65
C LEU A 14 6.94 5.84 13.16
N THR A 15 5.74 5.91 12.58
CA THR A 15 5.53 6.29 11.18
C THR A 15 5.26 7.77 10.99
N HIS A 16 5.45 8.60 12.03
CA HIS A 16 5.13 10.04 12.03
C HIS A 16 3.69 10.36 11.60
N GLY A 17 2.78 9.49 12.00
CA GLY A 17 1.36 9.56 11.72
C GLY A 17 0.98 8.91 10.40
N VAL A 18 1.92 8.48 9.54
CA VAL A 18 1.58 7.93 8.22
C VAL A 18 1.05 6.50 8.34
N ARG A 19 -0.14 6.23 7.79
CA ARG A 19 -0.64 4.85 7.66
C ARG A 19 0.05 4.17 6.49
N ILE A 20 0.71 3.04 6.77
CA ILE A 20 1.45 2.29 5.76
C ILE A 20 0.48 1.38 4.99
N HIS A 21 0.21 1.77 3.75
CA HIS A 21 -0.52 0.95 2.80
C HIS A 21 0.45 0.11 1.98
N HIS A 22 0.10 -1.14 1.70
CA HIS A 22 0.96 -2.02 0.89
C HIS A 22 1.01 -1.53 -0.57
N GLY A 23 0.03 -0.71 -0.98
CA GLY A 23 0.04 0.02 -2.23
C GLY A 23 1.24 0.97 -2.38
N TYR A 24 1.79 1.53 -1.29
CA TYR A 24 2.99 2.38 -1.35
C TYR A 24 4.21 1.61 -1.85
N LEU A 25 4.39 0.37 -1.37
CA LEU A 25 5.44 -0.51 -1.85
C LEU A 25 5.24 -0.87 -3.32
N GLY A 26 3.98 -1.09 -3.73
CA GLY A 26 3.61 -1.27 -5.14
C GLY A 26 4.08 -0.11 -6.02
N ILE A 27 3.82 1.15 -5.61
CA ILE A 27 4.25 2.36 -6.32
C ILE A 27 5.78 2.43 -6.40
N VAL A 28 6.50 2.20 -5.29
CA VAL A 28 7.97 2.21 -5.27
C VAL A 28 8.54 1.17 -6.24
N ILE A 29 7.99 -0.05 -6.24
CA ILE A 29 8.41 -1.12 -7.17
C ILE A 29 8.16 -0.71 -8.62
N ILE A 30 6.99 -0.14 -8.94
CA ILE A 30 6.67 0.32 -10.30
C ILE A 30 7.68 1.39 -10.75
N ILE A 31 7.88 2.44 -9.95
CA ILE A 31 8.79 3.54 -10.29
C ILE A 31 10.21 3.01 -10.47
N ALA A 32 10.72 2.22 -9.53
CA ALA A 32 12.07 1.65 -9.61
C ALA A 32 12.24 0.76 -10.85
N THR A 33 11.23 -0.06 -11.16
CA THR A 33 11.27 -0.96 -12.32
C THR A 33 11.28 -0.19 -13.64
N VAL A 34 10.45 0.85 -13.76
CA VAL A 34 10.34 1.68 -14.98
C VAL A 34 11.58 2.54 -15.20
N LEU A 35 12.17 3.07 -14.12
CA LEU A 35 13.34 3.96 -14.24
C LEU A 35 14.65 3.19 -14.44
N PHE A 36 14.85 2.06 -13.74
CA PHE A 36 16.17 1.43 -13.64
C PHE A 36 16.29 0.06 -14.30
N LEU A 37 15.18 -0.64 -14.56
CA LEU A 37 15.23 -2.08 -14.91
C LEU A 37 14.77 -2.42 -16.34
N LYS A 38 14.52 -1.42 -17.19
CA LYS A 38 14.07 -1.62 -18.59
C LYS A 38 14.98 -2.53 -19.43
N THR A 39 16.30 -2.50 -19.18
CA THR A 39 17.27 -3.34 -19.91
C THR A 39 17.29 -4.78 -19.40
N GLN A 40 16.85 -5.04 -18.17
CA GLN A 40 16.80 -6.36 -17.55
C GLN A 40 15.43 -7.01 -17.78
N LYS A 41 15.19 -7.45 -19.03
CA LYS A 41 13.86 -7.92 -19.49
C LYS A 41 13.17 -8.93 -18.56
N LYS A 42 13.90 -9.89 -17.99
CA LYS A 42 13.35 -10.90 -17.07
C LYS A 42 12.87 -10.27 -15.75
N VAL A 43 13.67 -9.39 -15.17
CA VAL A 43 13.35 -8.70 -13.91
C VAL A 43 12.21 -7.73 -14.13
N TYR A 44 12.23 -6.98 -15.24
CA TYR A 44 11.15 -6.08 -15.63
C TYR A 44 9.81 -6.81 -15.80
N ALA A 45 9.82 -7.96 -16.50
CA ALA A 45 8.63 -8.77 -16.73
C ALA A 45 8.03 -9.38 -15.45
N LEU A 46 8.81 -9.49 -14.38
CA LEU A 46 8.34 -9.96 -13.08
C LEU A 46 7.89 -8.81 -12.18
N LEU A 47 8.75 -7.80 -11.99
CA LEU A 47 8.54 -6.76 -11.00
C LEU A 47 7.46 -5.77 -11.41
N LEU A 48 7.29 -5.48 -12.70
CA LEU A 48 6.26 -4.55 -13.14
C LEU A 48 4.85 -5.10 -12.86
N PRO A 49 4.48 -6.33 -13.27
CA PRO A 49 3.20 -6.91 -12.89
C PRO A 49 3.04 -7.07 -11.37
N ALA A 50 4.10 -7.44 -10.64
CA ALA A 50 4.04 -7.58 -9.19
C ALA A 50 3.74 -6.25 -8.48
N GLY A 51 4.39 -5.15 -8.89
CA GLY A 51 4.12 -3.82 -8.35
C GLY A 51 2.70 -3.33 -8.67
N ILE A 52 2.22 -3.57 -9.89
CA ILE A 52 0.84 -3.28 -10.30
C ILE A 52 -0.15 -4.10 -9.45
N ALA A 53 0.08 -5.39 -9.28
CA ALA A 53 -0.79 -6.26 -8.49
C ALA A 53 -0.86 -5.83 -7.02
N LEU A 54 0.27 -5.43 -6.41
CA LEU A 54 0.29 -4.90 -5.05
C LEU A 54 -0.52 -3.62 -4.91
N LEU A 55 -0.36 -2.68 -5.86
CA LEU A 55 -1.12 -1.43 -5.86
C LEU A 55 -2.61 -1.69 -5.99
N PHE A 56 -3.04 -2.49 -6.97
CA PHE A 56 -4.46 -2.77 -7.16
C PHE A 56 -5.06 -3.64 -6.06
N SER A 57 -4.31 -4.57 -5.48
CA SER A 57 -4.75 -5.36 -4.34
C SER A 57 -5.13 -4.47 -3.16
N ASP A 58 -4.29 -3.49 -2.83
CA ASP A 58 -4.53 -2.52 -1.76
C ASP A 58 -5.75 -1.62 -2.06
N LEU A 59 -5.84 -1.10 -3.29
CA LEU A 59 -7.00 -0.30 -3.70
C LEU A 59 -8.31 -1.10 -3.66
N ILE A 60 -8.33 -2.32 -4.19
CA ILE A 60 -9.52 -3.18 -4.16
C ILE A 60 -9.90 -3.50 -2.71
N HIS A 61 -8.91 -3.83 -1.88
CA HIS A 61 -9.16 -4.14 -0.48
C HIS A 61 -9.82 -2.96 0.25
N HIS A 62 -9.32 -1.74 0.10
CA HIS A 62 -9.89 -0.59 0.78
C HIS A 62 -11.19 -0.08 0.17
N PHE A 63 -11.25 0.06 -1.16
CA PHE A 63 -12.37 0.74 -1.83
C PHE A 63 -13.50 -0.19 -2.24
N LEU A 64 -13.23 -1.48 -2.45
CA LEU A 64 -14.23 -2.44 -2.93
C LEU A 64 -14.65 -3.44 -1.86
N ILE A 65 -13.75 -3.81 -0.95
CA ILE A 65 -14.02 -4.79 0.11
C ILE A 65 -14.35 -4.11 1.44
N LEU A 66 -13.44 -3.29 1.97
CA LEU A 66 -13.66 -2.64 3.27
C LEU A 66 -14.75 -1.57 3.21
N TRP A 67 -14.96 -0.93 2.05
CA TRP A 67 -16.02 0.08 1.88
C TRP A 67 -17.43 -0.43 2.17
N PRO A 68 -17.92 -1.49 1.52
CA PRO A 68 -19.26 -2.01 1.83
C PRO A 68 -19.37 -2.66 3.20
N ILE A 69 -18.28 -3.18 3.78
CA ILE A 69 -18.31 -3.90 5.06
C ILE A 69 -18.30 -2.94 6.25
N VAL A 70 -17.49 -1.88 6.17
CA VAL A 70 -17.22 -0.97 7.30
C VAL A 70 -17.91 0.40 7.09
N GLY A 71 -18.44 0.67 5.90
CA GLY A 71 -19.21 1.87 5.55
C GLY A 71 -18.34 3.08 5.20
N THR A 72 -17.46 3.49 6.12
CA THR A 72 -16.47 4.56 5.90
C THR A 72 -15.06 4.00 6.06
N PRO A 73 -14.49 3.33 5.04
CA PRO A 73 -13.06 3.08 4.99
C PRO A 73 -12.44 4.43 4.67
N GLN A 74 -12.12 5.15 5.73
CA GLN A 74 -11.31 6.32 5.58
C GLN A 74 -9.97 5.79 5.02
N PHE A 75 -9.70 6.05 3.74
CA PHE A 75 -8.39 5.86 3.16
C PHE A 75 -7.51 6.97 3.72
N ASP A 76 -7.30 6.90 5.03
CA ASP A 76 -6.55 7.90 5.74
C ASP A 76 -5.10 7.64 5.47
N PHE A 77 -4.45 8.62 4.85
CA PHE A 77 -3.00 8.61 4.73
C PHE A 77 -2.34 8.73 6.12
N PHE A 78 -3.11 9.10 7.16
CA PHE A 78 -2.64 9.34 8.51
C PHE A 78 -3.44 8.57 9.59
N TYR A 79 -2.85 8.31 10.76
CA TYR A 79 -3.46 7.54 11.86
C TYR A 79 -4.58 8.29 12.57
#